data_AF-A0A7S3JUU9-F1
#
_entry.id   AF-A0A7S3JUU9-F1
#
_cell.length_a   1.000
_cell.length_b   1.000
_cell.length_c   1.000
_cell.angle_alpha   90.00
_cell.angle_beta   90.00
_cell.angle_gamma   90.00
#
_symmetry.space_group_name_H-M   'P 1'
#
loop_
_entity.id
_entity.type
_entity.pdbx_description
1 polymer ?
#
loop_
_entity_poly.entity_id
_entity_poly.type
_entity_poly.pdbx_seq_one_letter_code
_entity_poly.pdbx_strand_id
1 'polypeptide(L)'
;KKMERFVLFLSFVLLTPQSVLTLKSSSTSFSSVTKNRRAALWFPIAAPLAAAAAVPTEKETNFVSNRQQTTQSEFISGLAGGAAQRLSKDIVLHPIDTVKTRLQRAGSRRLTRRIFADPFDGILAPLLIGVPAGALFFGVKDATAVLCKGFNEDLVEFTTVAVANGPYWFIRSPTELIKVRQQLDGTTINMTGITLAKDIIQKEGLSGLYVGAIESYAYALPTDLVKFYVYRKLKKSSLPLTSTKNLVAKKAILGSIASASAQLVTTPLDVVRTRAMEKRTPQSTTTTTGGDLSIPERTLAIIREEGVGALWSGISPRLLRALVSGGLQFGSYEFTKKAFGGPSTAAL
;
A
#
# COMPACT_ATOMS: atom_id res chain seq x y z
N LYS A 1 -12.06 10.65 26.92
CA LYS A 1 -13.17 10.74 25.93
C LYS A 1 -12.72 10.83 24.46
N LYS A 2 -11.99 11.88 23.99
CA LYS A 2 -11.55 11.95 22.57
C LYS A 2 -10.51 10.87 22.19
N MET A 3 -9.53 10.59 23.07
CA MET A 3 -8.53 9.53 22.84
C MET A 3 -9.14 8.12 22.84
N GLU A 4 -10.05 7.80 23.78
CA GLU A 4 -10.73 6.49 23.80
C GLU A 4 -11.53 6.21 22.53
N ARG A 5 -12.22 7.23 21.98
CA ARG A 5 -12.94 7.09 20.69
C ARG A 5 -11.97 6.88 19.53
N PHE A 6 -10.77 7.45 19.57
CA PHE A 6 -9.74 7.21 18.57
C PHE A 6 -9.15 5.80 18.68
N VAL A 7 -8.87 5.31 19.90
CA VAL A 7 -8.41 3.93 20.15
C VAL A 7 -9.49 2.91 19.73
N LEU A 8 -10.75 3.13 20.10
CA LEU A 8 -11.87 2.28 19.66
C LEU A 8 -12.03 2.26 18.13
N PHE A 9 -11.84 3.40 17.46
CA PHE A 9 -11.89 3.47 15.99
C PHE A 9 -10.68 2.77 15.35
N LEU A 10 -9.46 2.92 15.88
CA LEU A 10 -8.29 2.17 15.40
C LEU A 10 -8.46 0.66 15.59
N SER A 11 -8.97 0.23 16.74
CA SER A 11 -9.30 -1.17 17.00
C SER A 11 -10.41 -1.70 16.09
N PHE A 12 -11.39 -0.87 15.69
CA PHE A 12 -12.43 -1.25 14.73
C PHE A 12 -11.90 -1.37 13.28
N VAL A 13 -10.78 -0.70 12.96
CA VAL A 13 -10.14 -0.68 11.63
C VAL A 13 -9.03 -1.74 11.50
N LEU A 14 -8.36 -2.11 12.59
CA LEU A 14 -7.21 -3.02 12.60
C LEU A 14 -7.55 -4.48 12.98
N LEU A 15 -8.79 -4.78 13.38
CA LEU A 15 -9.24 -6.14 13.69
C LEU A 15 -10.07 -6.75 12.56
N THR A 16 -9.55 -7.83 11.97
CA THR A 16 -10.40 -8.87 11.37
C THR A 16 -11.37 -9.44 12.42
N PRO A 17 -12.56 -9.93 12.03
CA PRO A 17 -13.78 -9.78 12.84
C PRO A 17 -13.94 -10.86 13.94
N GLN A 18 -13.10 -10.84 14.97
CA GLN A 18 -13.16 -11.87 16.03
C GLN A 18 -12.92 -11.42 17.49
N SER A 19 -12.69 -10.14 17.80
CA SER A 19 -12.34 -9.73 19.19
C SER A 19 -13.09 -8.53 19.78
N VAL A 20 -14.16 -8.03 19.15
CA VAL A 20 -14.92 -6.83 19.64
C VAL A 20 -16.22 -7.22 20.37
N LEU A 21 -16.32 -8.44 20.91
CA LEU A 21 -17.51 -8.91 21.68
C LEU A 21 -17.23 -9.30 23.14
N THR A 22 -16.08 -8.92 23.70
CA THR A 22 -15.73 -9.16 25.10
C THR A 22 -15.09 -7.92 25.75
N LEU A 23 -15.83 -6.81 25.85
CA LEU A 23 -15.59 -5.76 26.87
C LEU A 23 -16.77 -4.76 27.03
N LYS A 24 -18.01 -5.28 27.14
CA LYS A 24 -19.11 -4.50 27.75
C LYS A 24 -20.19 -5.38 28.40
N SER A 25 -19.82 -6.08 29.47
CA SER A 25 -20.80 -6.68 30.39
C SER A 25 -20.31 -6.59 31.84
N SER A 26 -20.63 -5.45 32.45
CA SER A 26 -20.99 -5.31 33.87
C SER A 26 -22.10 -4.25 33.86
N SER A 27 -23.33 -4.50 34.30
CA SER A 27 -23.82 -5.55 35.21
C SER A 27 -25.30 -5.89 34.91
N THR A 28 -25.73 -7.14 35.18
CA THR A 28 -27.10 -7.59 35.57
C THR A 28 -28.30 -7.11 34.72
N SER A 29 -29.20 -7.91 34.15
CA SER A 29 -29.54 -9.35 34.27
C SER A 29 -30.41 -9.73 33.02
N PHE A 30 -31.07 -10.88 32.78
CA PHE A 30 -31.41 -12.07 33.60
C PHE A 30 -31.54 -13.36 32.73
N SER A 31 -32.50 -14.24 33.07
CA SER A 31 -32.76 -15.61 32.60
C SER A 31 -33.23 -15.83 31.15
N SER A 32 -32.88 -17.02 30.62
CA SER A 32 -33.53 -17.77 29.50
C SER A 32 -33.59 -17.07 28.14
N VAL A 33 -33.16 -17.66 27.02
CA VAL A 33 -33.66 -18.93 26.46
C VAL A 33 -32.53 -19.62 25.68
N THR A 34 -32.52 -20.95 25.73
CA THR A 34 -31.55 -21.81 25.05
C THR A 34 -31.98 -22.18 23.61
N LYS A 35 -31.00 -22.70 22.86
CA LYS A 35 -31.10 -23.63 21.70
C LYS A 35 -30.99 -23.08 20.27
N ASN A 36 -30.25 -23.89 19.50
CA ASN A 36 -30.26 -24.08 18.05
C ASN A 36 -29.71 -22.97 17.13
N ARG A 37 -28.38 -22.91 17.10
CA ARG A 37 -27.64 -22.65 15.85
C ARG A 37 -27.90 -23.78 14.84
N ARG A 38 -28.51 -23.47 13.69
CA ARG A 38 -28.10 -23.88 12.32
C ARG A 38 -29.09 -23.31 11.29
N ALA A 39 -28.59 -23.08 10.07
CA ALA A 39 -29.31 -22.60 8.88
C ALA A 39 -29.88 -21.15 8.93
N ALA A 40 -29.03 -20.18 8.57
CA ALA A 40 -29.39 -18.99 7.79
C ALA A 40 -28.13 -18.30 7.25
N LEU A 41 -27.36 -19.02 6.42
CA LEU A 41 -26.42 -18.38 5.50
C LEU A 41 -27.26 -17.75 4.38
N TRP A 42 -27.06 -16.47 4.07
CA TRP A 42 -27.04 -15.87 2.72
C TRP A 42 -26.66 -14.37 2.82
N PHE A 43 -26.29 -13.78 1.68
CA PHE A 43 -25.57 -12.50 1.57
C PHE A 43 -26.31 -11.25 2.08
N PRO A 44 -25.59 -10.22 2.59
CA PRO A 44 -26.15 -8.88 2.78
C PRO A 44 -26.08 -8.06 1.48
N ILE A 45 -27.13 -8.14 0.65
CA ILE A 45 -27.51 -7.07 -0.29
C ILE A 45 -28.89 -6.56 0.15
N ALA A 46 -28.93 -5.79 1.25
CA ALA A 46 -30.10 -5.03 1.69
C ALA A 46 -29.70 -3.91 2.67
N ALA A 47 -30.52 -2.87 2.72
CA ALA A 47 -30.29 -1.61 3.44
C ALA A 47 -30.40 -1.73 4.98
N PRO A 48 -29.87 -0.75 5.75
CA PRO A 48 -30.05 -0.68 7.19
C PRO A 48 -31.50 -0.30 7.57
N LEU A 49 -32.33 -1.30 7.83
CA LEU A 49 -33.59 -1.12 8.56
C LEU A 49 -33.34 -1.24 10.07
N ALA A 50 -34.06 -0.45 10.88
CA ALA A 50 -34.06 -0.47 12.36
C ALA A 50 -32.90 0.26 13.09
N ALA A 51 -32.52 1.47 12.66
CA ALA A 51 -31.85 2.45 13.53
C ALA A 51 -32.47 3.85 13.43
N ALA A 52 -33.00 4.33 14.55
CA ALA A 52 -33.46 5.70 14.84
C ALA A 52 -34.62 6.27 13.96
N ALA A 53 -35.84 6.18 14.49
CA ALA A 53 -36.96 7.04 14.10
C ALA A 53 -36.82 8.45 14.73
N ALA A 54 -35.76 9.17 14.35
CA ALA A 54 -35.65 10.61 14.57
C ALA A 54 -35.65 11.27 13.19
N VAL A 55 -36.64 12.12 12.91
CA VAL A 55 -36.69 12.87 11.64
C VAL A 55 -35.49 13.82 11.63
N PRO A 56 -34.49 13.61 10.75
CA PRO A 56 -33.31 14.46 10.72
C PRO A 56 -33.71 15.86 10.26
N THR A 57 -33.19 16.89 10.92
CA THR A 57 -33.53 18.27 10.57
C THR A 57 -33.03 18.63 9.17
N GLU A 58 -33.71 19.55 8.48
CA GLU A 58 -33.39 19.92 7.10
C GLU A 58 -31.93 20.41 6.91
N LYS A 59 -31.30 20.93 7.98
CA LYS A 59 -29.88 21.28 7.96
C LYS A 59 -28.96 20.06 8.04
N GLU A 60 -29.34 19.02 8.77
CA GLU A 60 -28.58 17.76 8.86
C GLU A 60 -28.69 16.93 7.59
N THR A 61 -29.87 16.85 6.97
CA THR A 61 -30.05 16.16 5.68
C THR A 61 -29.22 16.81 4.58
N ASN A 62 -29.27 18.14 4.47
CA ASN A 62 -28.47 18.90 3.51
C ASN A 62 -26.95 18.83 3.80
N PHE A 63 -26.54 18.76 5.07
CA PHE A 63 -25.13 18.57 5.42
C PHE A 63 -24.63 17.16 5.07
N VAL A 64 -25.45 16.13 5.32
CA VAL A 64 -25.11 14.73 5.00
C VAL A 64 -25.07 14.50 3.50
N SER A 65 -26.05 15.00 2.74
CA SER A 65 -26.08 14.84 1.27
C SER A 65 -24.88 15.52 0.60
N ASN A 66 -24.57 16.77 1.00
CA ASN A 66 -23.44 17.54 0.46
C ASN A 66 -22.09 16.89 0.84
N ARG A 67 -21.95 16.37 2.07
CA ARG A 67 -20.77 15.60 2.49
C ARG A 67 -20.63 14.27 1.71
N GLN A 68 -21.73 13.56 1.43
CA GLN A 68 -21.72 12.35 0.62
C GLN A 68 -21.32 12.63 -0.84
N GLN A 69 -21.93 13.65 -1.47
CA GLN A 69 -21.62 14.06 -2.85
C GLN A 69 -20.15 14.52 -2.99
N THR A 70 -19.64 15.27 -2.01
CA THR A 70 -18.21 15.62 -1.92
C THR A 70 -17.31 14.39 -1.74
N THR A 71 -17.74 13.38 -0.97
CA THR A 71 -16.95 12.16 -0.77
C THR A 71 -16.88 11.32 -2.04
N GLN A 72 -17.97 11.25 -2.82
CA GLN A 72 -18.01 10.52 -4.09
C GLN A 72 -17.15 11.18 -5.19
N SER A 73 -17.20 12.50 -5.35
CA SER A 73 -16.36 13.20 -6.34
C SER A 73 -14.86 13.11 -6.00
N GLU A 74 -14.51 13.19 -4.71
CA GLU A 74 -13.14 12.98 -4.24
C GLU A 74 -12.69 11.52 -4.42
N PHE A 75 -13.55 10.54 -4.16
CA PHE A 75 -13.26 9.13 -4.43
C PHE A 75 -12.99 8.88 -5.92
N ILE A 76 -13.86 9.37 -6.82
CA ILE A 76 -13.74 9.16 -8.27
C ILE A 76 -12.49 9.86 -8.83
N SER A 77 -12.24 11.10 -8.44
CA SER A 77 -11.04 11.83 -8.88
C SER A 77 -9.75 11.23 -8.29
N GLY A 78 -9.81 10.69 -7.06
CA GLY A 78 -8.75 9.89 -6.45
C GLY A 78 -8.49 8.57 -7.18
N LEU A 79 -9.53 7.83 -7.58
CA LEU A 79 -9.40 6.64 -8.43
C LEU A 79 -8.72 6.97 -9.76
N ALA A 80 -9.19 8.01 -10.46
CA ALA A 80 -8.64 8.41 -11.75
C ALA A 80 -7.17 8.85 -11.64
N GLY A 81 -6.86 9.71 -10.67
CA GLY A 81 -5.48 10.14 -10.38
C GLY A 81 -4.58 8.97 -9.98
N GLY A 82 -5.09 8.05 -9.16
CA GLY A 82 -4.41 6.84 -8.70
C GLY A 82 -4.11 5.83 -9.82
N ALA A 83 -5.04 5.68 -10.77
CA ALA A 83 -4.84 4.88 -11.98
C ALA A 83 -3.77 5.52 -12.88
N ALA A 84 -3.91 6.81 -13.20
CA ALA A 84 -3.02 7.53 -14.09
C ALA A 84 -1.57 7.58 -13.56
N GLN A 85 -1.36 7.89 -12.28
CA GLN A 85 -0.03 7.91 -11.68
C GLN A 85 0.64 6.54 -11.67
N ARG A 86 -0.14 5.46 -11.50
CA ARG A 86 0.40 4.10 -11.58
C ARG A 86 0.79 3.76 -13.02
N LEU A 87 -0.08 4.05 -13.99
CA LEU A 87 0.17 3.80 -15.41
C LEU A 87 1.40 4.57 -15.91
N SER A 88 1.52 5.87 -15.59
CA SER A 88 2.71 6.66 -15.90
C SER A 88 3.97 6.08 -15.27
N LYS A 89 3.90 5.70 -13.98
CA LYS A 89 5.03 5.11 -13.26
C LYS A 89 5.48 3.79 -13.87
N ASP A 90 4.54 2.89 -14.18
CA ASP A 90 4.88 1.59 -14.76
C ASP A 90 5.43 1.76 -16.18
N ILE A 91 4.80 2.55 -17.06
CA ILE A 91 5.34 2.79 -18.42
C ILE A 91 6.77 3.34 -18.39
N VAL A 92 7.05 4.35 -17.55
CA VAL A 92 8.38 4.99 -17.53
C VAL A 92 9.45 4.13 -16.83
N LEU A 93 9.10 3.38 -15.78
CA LEU A 93 10.07 2.57 -15.04
C LEU A 93 10.20 1.13 -15.53
N HIS A 94 9.26 0.62 -16.34
CA HIS A 94 9.28 -0.77 -16.82
C HIS A 94 10.58 -1.14 -17.55
N PRO A 95 11.14 -0.34 -18.48
CA PRO A 95 12.43 -0.65 -19.11
C PRO A 95 13.57 -0.88 -18.09
N ILE A 96 13.61 -0.08 -17.03
CA ILE A 96 14.60 -0.16 -15.96
C ILE A 96 14.37 -1.43 -15.12
N ASP A 97 13.11 -1.79 -14.87
CA ASP A 97 12.74 -3.01 -14.14
C ASP A 97 13.03 -4.29 -14.94
N THR A 98 12.79 -4.28 -16.25
CA THR A 98 13.18 -5.35 -17.17
C THR A 98 14.69 -5.57 -17.16
N VAL A 99 15.47 -4.50 -17.33
CA VAL A 99 16.94 -4.58 -17.30
C VAL A 99 17.43 -5.04 -15.92
N LYS A 100 16.91 -4.48 -14.82
CA LYS A 100 17.27 -4.87 -13.45
C LYS A 100 16.99 -6.36 -13.20
N THR A 101 15.79 -6.84 -13.51
CA THR A 101 15.42 -8.24 -13.26
C THR A 101 16.20 -9.22 -14.12
N ARG A 102 16.52 -8.86 -15.37
CA ARG A 102 17.40 -9.66 -16.24
C ARG A 102 18.85 -9.68 -15.76
N LEU A 103 19.37 -8.56 -15.25
CA LEU A 103 20.69 -8.52 -14.59
C LEU A 103 20.73 -9.40 -13.33
N GLN A 104 19.70 -9.32 -12.49
CA GLN A 104 19.57 -10.18 -11.30
C GLN A 104 19.48 -11.67 -11.66
N ARG A 105 18.85 -12.03 -12.78
CA ARG A 105 18.77 -13.41 -13.29
C ARG A 105 20.05 -13.90 -13.97
N ALA A 106 20.75 -13.06 -14.71
CA ALA A 106 21.94 -13.45 -15.48
C ALA A 106 23.20 -13.66 -14.62
N GLY A 107 23.21 -13.12 -13.40
CA GLY A 107 24.38 -13.09 -12.54
C GLY A 107 25.52 -12.23 -13.10
N SER A 108 26.62 -12.14 -12.35
CA SER A 108 27.71 -11.19 -12.63
C SER A 108 28.60 -11.53 -13.85
N ARG A 109 28.19 -12.44 -14.74
CA ARG A 109 29.11 -13.13 -15.66
C ARG A 109 29.02 -12.86 -17.17
N ARG A 110 28.05 -12.09 -17.68
CA ARG A 110 28.10 -11.49 -19.04
C ARG A 110 26.98 -10.46 -19.30
N LEU A 111 27.36 -9.21 -19.55
CA LEU A 111 26.45 -8.19 -20.08
C LEU A 111 26.19 -8.46 -21.57
N THR A 112 25.10 -9.15 -21.90
CA THR A 112 24.74 -9.45 -23.30
C THR A 112 23.74 -8.44 -23.86
N ARG A 113 23.77 -8.20 -25.18
CA ARG A 113 22.80 -7.33 -25.88
C ARG A 113 21.34 -7.75 -25.63
N ARG A 114 21.07 -9.03 -25.35
CA ARG A 114 19.75 -9.58 -24.99
C ARG A 114 19.16 -8.98 -23.71
N ILE A 115 19.98 -8.46 -22.79
CA ILE A 115 19.49 -7.81 -21.55
C ILE A 115 18.62 -6.59 -21.89
N PHE A 116 18.94 -5.88 -22.97
CA PHE A 116 18.29 -4.65 -23.42
C PHE A 116 17.24 -4.85 -24.55
N ALA A 117 17.07 -6.06 -25.07
CA ALA A 117 16.05 -6.36 -26.08
C ALA A 117 14.63 -6.23 -25.48
N ASP A 118 13.62 -5.78 -26.22
CA ASP A 118 12.22 -5.79 -25.78
C ASP A 118 11.99 -5.24 -24.35
N PRO A 119 12.28 -3.95 -24.08
CA PRO A 119 12.24 -3.37 -22.73
C PRO A 119 10.84 -3.37 -22.08
N PHE A 120 9.78 -3.53 -22.88
CA PHE A 120 8.37 -3.58 -22.46
C PHE A 120 7.82 -5.00 -22.29
N ASP A 121 8.67 -6.03 -22.48
CA ASP A 121 8.31 -7.44 -22.29
C ASP A 121 7.78 -7.72 -20.87
N GLY A 122 6.52 -8.15 -20.79
CA GLY A 122 5.84 -8.44 -19.52
C GLY A 122 5.04 -7.28 -18.90
N ILE A 123 5.00 -6.07 -19.49
CA ILE A 123 4.35 -4.87 -18.91
C ILE A 123 2.85 -5.03 -18.62
N LEU A 124 2.16 -5.92 -19.32
CA LEU A 124 0.72 -6.15 -19.15
C LEU A 124 0.36 -6.58 -17.72
N ALA A 125 1.15 -7.44 -17.08
CA ALA A 125 0.85 -7.91 -15.72
C ALA A 125 1.02 -6.80 -14.64
N PRO A 126 2.12 -6.01 -14.63
CA PRO A 126 2.20 -4.77 -13.85
C PRO A 126 1.01 -3.82 -14.05
N LEU A 127 0.52 -3.63 -15.28
CA LEU A 127 -0.62 -2.75 -15.55
C LEU A 127 -1.95 -3.32 -15.02
N LEU A 128 -2.28 -4.57 -15.35
CA LEU A 128 -3.56 -5.20 -14.99
C LEU A 128 -3.80 -5.25 -13.47
N ILE A 129 -2.78 -5.52 -12.66
CA ILE A 129 -2.90 -5.51 -11.19
C ILE A 129 -2.57 -4.13 -10.61
N GLY A 130 -1.56 -3.46 -11.16
CA GLY A 130 -1.05 -2.21 -10.61
C GLY A 130 -2.04 -1.06 -10.72
N VAL A 131 -2.69 -0.88 -11.87
CA VAL A 131 -3.58 0.26 -12.12
C VAL A 131 -4.82 0.21 -11.21
N PRO A 132 -5.57 -0.91 -11.07
CA PRO A 132 -6.67 -1.01 -10.12
C PRO A 132 -6.24 -0.82 -8.66
N ALA A 133 -5.11 -1.41 -8.25
CA ALA A 133 -4.59 -1.22 -6.90
C ALA A 133 -4.24 0.25 -6.64
N GLY A 134 -3.50 0.89 -7.55
CA GLY A 134 -3.11 2.29 -7.46
C GLY A 134 -4.30 3.26 -7.47
N ALA A 135 -5.34 2.96 -8.24
CA ALA A 135 -6.61 3.66 -8.21
C ALA A 135 -7.25 3.59 -6.82
N LEU A 136 -7.48 2.37 -6.32
CA LEU A 136 -8.14 2.14 -5.03
C LEU A 136 -7.37 2.76 -3.85
N PHE A 137 -6.04 2.72 -3.87
CA PHE A 137 -5.24 3.41 -2.85
C PHE A 137 -5.61 4.91 -2.77
N PHE A 138 -5.56 5.64 -3.89
CA PHE A 138 -5.83 7.08 -3.88
C PHE A 138 -7.31 7.41 -3.71
N GLY A 139 -8.23 6.63 -4.29
CA GLY A 139 -9.67 6.80 -4.07
C GLY A 139 -10.03 6.64 -2.59
N VAL A 140 -9.58 5.56 -1.94
CA VAL A 140 -9.83 5.31 -0.51
C VAL A 140 -9.14 6.37 0.37
N LYS A 141 -7.91 6.78 0.04
CA LYS A 141 -7.18 7.86 0.73
C LYS A 141 -7.98 9.16 0.70
N ASP A 142 -8.41 9.61 -0.49
CA ASP A 142 -9.10 10.88 -0.70
C ASP A 142 -10.49 10.87 -0.05
N ALA A 143 -11.25 9.79 -0.19
CA ALA A 143 -12.54 9.62 0.49
C ALA A 143 -12.39 9.64 2.02
N THR A 144 -11.40 8.92 2.57
CA THR A 144 -11.12 8.92 4.01
C THR A 144 -10.70 10.31 4.50
N ALA A 145 -9.97 11.08 3.68
CA ALA A 145 -9.57 12.45 4.02
C ALA A 145 -10.79 13.38 4.17
N VAL A 146 -11.82 13.21 3.33
CA VAL A 146 -13.09 13.94 3.46
C VAL A 146 -13.83 13.56 4.76
N LEU A 147 -13.91 12.26 5.07
CA LEU A 147 -14.59 11.77 6.27
C LEU A 147 -13.91 12.27 7.56
N CYS A 148 -12.58 12.32 7.58
CA CYS A 148 -11.76 12.77 8.70
C CYS A 148 -11.54 14.31 8.76
N LYS A 149 -12.23 15.12 7.93
CA LYS A 149 -12.20 16.59 8.05
C LYS A 149 -12.64 17.03 9.45
N GLY A 150 -11.79 17.81 10.13
CA GLY A 150 -12.00 18.32 11.50
C GLY A 150 -11.10 17.68 12.57
N PHE A 151 -10.31 16.66 12.22
CA PHE A 151 -9.24 16.13 13.08
C PHE A 151 -7.89 16.82 12.78
N ASN A 152 -6.86 16.54 13.60
CA ASN A 152 -5.50 17.04 13.39
C ASN A 152 -4.96 16.55 12.04
N GLU A 153 -4.45 17.46 11.19
CA GLU A 153 -3.88 17.17 9.87
C GLU A 153 -2.90 15.98 9.86
N ASP A 154 -2.00 15.92 10.86
CA ASP A 154 -1.00 14.86 10.98
C ASP A 154 -1.67 13.50 11.23
N LEU A 155 -2.76 13.48 12.00
CA LEU A 155 -3.54 12.29 12.31
C LEU A 155 -4.34 11.81 11.09
N VAL A 156 -4.94 12.74 10.34
CA VAL A 156 -5.69 12.41 9.11
C VAL A 156 -4.75 11.82 8.06
N GLU A 157 -3.54 12.38 7.90
CA GLU A 157 -2.55 11.83 6.97
C GLU A 157 -2.22 10.37 7.29
N PHE A 158 -1.88 10.06 8.55
CA PHE A 158 -1.58 8.68 8.95
C PHE A 158 -2.79 7.75 8.82
N THR A 159 -4.00 8.17 9.23
CA THR A 159 -5.22 7.35 9.10
C THR A 159 -5.57 7.07 7.64
N THR A 160 -5.52 8.07 6.76
CA THR A 160 -5.87 7.89 5.34
C THR A 160 -4.89 6.93 4.63
N VAL A 161 -3.60 7.02 4.92
CA VAL A 161 -2.56 6.13 4.35
C VAL A 161 -2.66 4.71 4.88
N ALA A 162 -2.97 4.52 6.17
CA ALA A 162 -3.17 3.20 6.76
C ALA A 162 -4.42 2.50 6.18
N VAL A 163 -5.56 3.20 6.14
CA VAL A 163 -6.82 2.66 5.58
C VAL A 163 -6.68 2.36 4.08
N ALA A 164 -6.03 3.24 3.30
CA ALA A 164 -5.80 3.02 1.87
C ALA A 164 -4.87 1.83 1.57
N ASN A 165 -3.90 1.54 2.44
CA ASN A 165 -2.96 0.42 2.25
C ASN A 165 -3.64 -0.95 2.32
N GLY A 166 -4.72 -1.12 3.09
CA GLY A 166 -5.41 -2.42 3.24
C GLY A 166 -5.95 -2.97 1.91
N PRO A 167 -6.90 -2.27 1.24
CA PRO A 167 -7.42 -2.68 -0.07
C PRO A 167 -6.35 -2.73 -1.16
N TYR A 168 -5.35 -1.84 -1.11
CA TYR A 168 -4.21 -1.85 -2.03
C TYR A 168 -3.41 -3.15 -1.93
N TRP A 169 -3.02 -3.56 -0.72
CA TRP A 169 -2.24 -4.78 -0.51
C TRP A 169 -3.05 -6.04 -0.75
N PHE A 170 -4.37 -6.03 -0.51
CA PHE A 170 -5.24 -7.13 -0.88
C PHE A 170 -5.17 -7.46 -2.38
N ILE A 171 -5.30 -6.44 -3.25
CA ILE A 171 -5.22 -6.64 -4.72
C ILE A 171 -3.79 -6.93 -5.17
N ARG A 172 -2.80 -6.29 -4.55
CA ARG A 172 -1.39 -6.43 -4.96
C ARG A 172 -0.77 -7.76 -4.53
N SER A 173 -1.11 -8.29 -3.36
CA SER A 173 -0.38 -9.40 -2.71
C SER A 173 -0.15 -10.62 -3.60
N PRO A 174 -1.15 -11.16 -4.32
CA PRO A 174 -0.95 -12.33 -5.19
C PRO A 174 0.16 -12.12 -6.22
N THR A 175 0.25 -10.92 -6.79
CA THR A 175 1.27 -10.58 -7.79
C THR A 175 2.64 -10.36 -7.17
N GLU A 176 2.70 -9.82 -5.95
CA GLU A 176 3.96 -9.69 -5.21
C GLU A 176 4.54 -11.08 -4.89
N LEU A 177 3.71 -12.01 -4.40
CA LEU A 177 4.13 -13.38 -4.12
C LEU A 177 4.62 -14.11 -5.37
N ILE A 178 3.85 -14.07 -6.47
CA ILE A 178 4.24 -14.70 -7.74
C ILE A 178 5.59 -14.15 -8.22
N LYS A 179 5.80 -12.82 -8.13
CA LYS A 179 7.08 -12.19 -8.49
C LYS A 179 8.23 -12.63 -7.60
N VAL A 180 8.02 -12.74 -6.29
CA VAL A 180 9.06 -13.21 -5.36
C VAL A 180 9.41 -14.67 -5.66
N ARG A 181 8.42 -15.59 -5.71
CA ARG A 181 8.69 -17.01 -6.03
C ARG A 181 9.39 -17.17 -7.39
N GLN A 182 8.96 -16.44 -8.44
CA GLN A 182 9.60 -16.44 -9.76
C GLN A 182 10.99 -15.75 -9.81
N GLN A 183 11.43 -15.09 -8.73
CA GLN A 183 12.79 -14.58 -8.56
C GLN A 183 13.66 -15.52 -7.72
N LEU A 184 13.06 -16.36 -6.87
CA LEU A 184 13.75 -17.35 -6.04
C LEU A 184 13.97 -18.68 -6.79
N ASP A 185 13.00 -19.12 -7.59
CA ASP A 185 13.07 -20.35 -8.39
C ASP A 185 13.93 -20.15 -9.65
N GLY A 186 15.25 -20.07 -9.46
CA GLY A 186 16.24 -19.94 -10.55
C GLY A 186 16.36 -21.15 -11.49
N THR A 187 15.62 -22.23 -11.22
CA THR A 187 15.73 -23.54 -11.92
C THR A 187 14.60 -23.82 -12.90
N THR A 188 13.40 -23.23 -12.75
CA THR A 188 12.21 -23.59 -13.54
C THR A 188 11.94 -22.58 -14.66
N ILE A 189 12.84 -22.56 -15.64
CA ILE A 189 13.06 -21.47 -16.62
C ILE A 189 11.84 -21.06 -17.46
N ASN A 190 10.80 -21.91 -17.59
CA ASN A 190 9.69 -21.73 -18.54
C ASN A 190 8.30 -21.49 -17.93
N MET A 191 8.16 -21.34 -16.60
CA MET A 191 6.85 -21.07 -16.01
C MET A 191 6.46 -19.58 -16.11
N THR A 192 5.50 -19.28 -16.98
CA THR A 192 4.74 -18.03 -17.00
C THR A 192 4.10 -17.79 -15.63
N GLY A 193 4.03 -16.56 -15.13
CA GLY A 193 3.47 -16.25 -13.80
C GLY A 193 2.05 -16.78 -13.57
N ILE A 194 1.26 -16.97 -14.63
CA ILE A 194 -0.06 -17.62 -14.62
C ILE A 194 0.04 -19.12 -14.31
N THR A 195 1.04 -19.83 -14.86
CA THR A 195 1.27 -21.26 -14.58
C THR A 195 1.72 -21.48 -13.13
N LEU A 196 2.59 -20.60 -12.61
CA LEU A 196 2.97 -20.60 -11.20
C LEU A 196 1.77 -20.28 -10.29
N ALA A 197 0.92 -19.32 -10.66
CA ALA A 197 -0.32 -19.05 -9.93
C ALA A 197 -1.26 -20.26 -9.88
N LYS A 198 -1.43 -20.97 -11.01
CA LYS A 198 -2.23 -22.21 -11.07
C LYS A 198 -1.66 -23.31 -10.19
N ASP A 199 -0.34 -23.50 -10.20
CA ASP A 199 0.36 -24.50 -9.37
C ASP A 199 0.19 -24.21 -7.87
N ILE A 200 0.33 -22.94 -7.45
CA ILE A 200 0.06 -22.51 -6.07
C ILE A 200 -1.40 -22.79 -5.68
N ILE A 201 -2.37 -22.44 -6.54
CA ILE A 201 -3.80 -22.68 -6.25
C ILE A 201 -4.08 -24.19 -6.13
N GLN A 202 -3.43 -25.04 -6.93
CA GLN A 202 -3.60 -26.50 -6.88
C GLN A 202 -2.98 -27.13 -5.63
N LYS A 203 -1.86 -26.60 -5.13
CA LYS A 203 -1.11 -27.16 -3.98
C LYS A 203 -1.49 -26.57 -2.62
N GLU A 204 -1.69 -25.25 -2.56
CA GLU A 204 -1.87 -24.45 -1.33
C GLU A 204 -3.25 -23.77 -1.25
N GLY A 205 -4.08 -23.93 -2.28
CA GLY A 205 -5.37 -23.25 -2.40
C GLY A 205 -5.24 -21.75 -2.67
N LEU A 206 -6.39 -21.06 -2.67
CA LEU A 206 -6.42 -19.60 -2.85
C LEU A 206 -5.70 -18.83 -1.73
N SER A 207 -5.63 -19.39 -0.53
CA SER A 207 -4.86 -18.87 0.60
C SER A 207 -3.35 -18.83 0.33
N GLY A 208 -2.81 -19.77 -0.45
CA GLY A 208 -1.40 -19.79 -0.85
C GLY A 208 -0.95 -18.49 -1.51
N LEU A 209 -1.84 -17.83 -2.28
CA LEU A 209 -1.57 -16.54 -2.94
C LEU A 209 -1.41 -15.34 -1.98
N TYR A 210 -1.75 -15.50 -0.71
CA TYR A 210 -1.68 -14.45 0.32
C TYR A 210 -0.64 -14.74 1.41
N VAL A 211 0.15 -15.82 1.27
CA VAL A 211 1.33 -16.06 2.12
C VAL A 211 2.31 -14.90 1.95
N GLY A 212 2.75 -14.28 3.04
CA GLY A 212 3.63 -13.10 3.01
C GLY A 212 2.91 -11.75 2.83
N ALA A 213 1.56 -11.73 2.77
CA ALA A 213 0.78 -10.50 2.58
C ALA A 213 0.93 -9.53 3.76
N ILE A 214 0.86 -10.04 4.99
CA ILE A 214 0.93 -9.24 6.22
C ILE A 214 2.31 -8.62 6.37
N GLU A 215 3.38 -9.39 6.11
CA GLU A 215 4.74 -8.87 6.12
C GLU A 215 4.93 -7.82 5.03
N SER A 216 4.40 -8.06 3.82
CA SER A 216 4.50 -7.09 2.72
C SER A 216 3.80 -5.77 3.03
N TYR A 217 2.63 -5.83 3.68
CA TYR A 217 1.91 -4.67 4.22
C TYR A 217 2.72 -3.98 5.32
N ALA A 218 3.21 -4.73 6.32
CA ALA A 218 3.94 -4.21 7.48
C ALA A 218 5.26 -3.52 7.10
N TYR A 219 5.94 -4.00 6.06
CA TYR A 219 7.15 -3.35 5.53
C TYR A 219 6.85 -2.15 4.62
N ALA A 220 5.72 -2.13 3.91
CA ALA A 220 5.36 -1.04 3.01
C ALA A 220 4.75 0.17 3.73
N LEU A 221 3.92 -0.08 4.75
CA LEU A 221 3.18 0.95 5.47
C LEU A 221 4.09 2.06 6.05
N PRO A 222 5.23 1.78 6.72
CA PRO A 222 6.14 2.82 7.19
C PRO A 222 6.67 3.73 6.08
N THR A 223 7.04 3.15 4.94
CA THR A 223 7.56 3.91 3.78
C THR A 223 6.50 4.85 3.21
N ASP A 224 5.25 4.39 3.08
CA ASP A 224 4.16 5.25 2.62
C ASP A 224 3.78 6.33 3.66
N LEU A 225 3.72 6.00 4.96
CA LEU A 225 3.44 6.97 6.03
C LEU A 225 4.48 8.09 6.04
N VAL A 226 5.78 7.78 6.03
CA VAL A 226 6.85 8.80 5.99
C VAL A 226 6.77 9.62 4.70
N LYS A 227 6.58 8.98 3.54
CA LYS A 227 6.49 9.68 2.24
C LYS A 227 5.37 10.71 2.23
N PHE A 228 4.15 10.31 2.61
CA PHE A 228 3.01 11.23 2.58
C PHE A 228 3.10 12.30 3.68
N TYR A 229 3.61 11.96 4.87
CA TYR A 229 3.87 12.94 5.93
C TYR A 229 4.88 14.01 5.49
N VAL A 230 6.04 13.60 4.95
CA VAL A 230 7.08 14.53 4.47
C VAL A 230 6.56 15.36 3.31
N TYR A 231 5.85 14.75 2.35
CA TYR A 231 5.23 15.49 1.23
C TYR A 231 4.30 16.61 1.72
N ARG A 232 3.43 16.33 2.70
CA ARG A 232 2.51 17.33 3.27
C ARG A 232 3.25 18.44 4.01
N LYS A 233 4.26 18.13 4.85
CA LYS A 233 5.08 19.15 5.53
C LYS A 233 5.84 20.02 4.53
N LEU A 234 6.47 19.42 3.50
CA LEU A 234 7.13 20.14 2.41
C LEU A 234 6.14 21.04 1.64
N LYS A 235 4.94 20.55 1.35
CA LYS A 235 3.88 21.32 0.70
C LYS A 235 3.44 22.52 1.54
N LYS A 236 3.25 22.34 2.85
CA LYS A 236 2.84 23.40 3.79
C LYS A 236 3.93 24.46 4.00
N SER A 237 5.20 24.06 4.03
CA SER A 237 6.36 24.96 4.10
C SER A 237 6.60 25.73 2.79
N SER A 238 6.28 25.12 1.64
CA SER A 238 6.45 25.72 0.31
C SER A 238 5.38 26.77 -0.01
N LEU A 239 5.51 27.98 0.58
CA LEU A 239 4.75 29.24 0.38
C LEU A 239 3.66 29.25 -0.72
N PRO A 240 2.46 29.80 -0.44
CA PRO A 240 1.33 29.84 -1.37
C PRO A 240 1.53 30.87 -2.51
N LEU A 241 2.50 30.62 -3.38
CA LEU A 241 2.77 31.44 -4.55
C LEU A 241 1.88 31.02 -5.72
N THR A 242 0.99 31.93 -6.08
CA THR A 242 -0.22 31.83 -6.93
C THR A 242 0.01 31.42 -8.40
N SER A 243 1.23 31.03 -8.80
CA SER A 243 1.55 30.73 -10.20
C SER A 243 1.11 29.31 -10.60
N THR A 244 -0.10 29.21 -11.12
CA THR A 244 -0.73 27.97 -11.62
C THR A 244 0.09 27.26 -12.71
N LYS A 245 0.90 28.01 -13.48
CA LYS A 245 1.68 27.52 -14.62
C LYS A 245 2.64 26.37 -14.28
N ASN A 246 3.20 26.32 -13.05
CA ASN A 246 4.20 25.32 -12.65
C ASN A 246 3.75 24.35 -11.54
N LEU A 247 2.46 24.30 -11.20
CA LEU A 247 1.99 23.52 -10.03
C LEU A 247 2.24 22.01 -10.14
N VAL A 248 2.15 21.43 -11.35
CA VAL A 248 2.42 20.00 -11.59
C VAL A 248 3.90 19.69 -11.35
N ALA A 249 4.80 20.49 -11.94
CA ALA A 249 6.24 20.34 -11.76
C ALA A 249 6.67 20.55 -10.30
N LYS A 250 6.12 21.56 -9.60
CA LYS A 250 6.38 21.78 -8.17
C LYS A 250 5.97 20.56 -7.33
N LYS A 251 4.77 20.00 -7.57
CA LYS A 251 4.30 18.81 -6.85
C LYS A 251 5.09 17.54 -7.19
N ALA A 252 5.53 17.39 -8.44
CA ALA A 252 6.46 16.33 -8.83
C ALA A 252 7.78 16.43 -8.03
N ILE A 253 8.43 17.61 -8.00
CA ILE A 253 9.68 17.83 -7.26
C ILE A 253 9.52 17.54 -5.76
N LEU A 254 8.47 18.09 -5.11
CA LEU A 254 8.19 17.82 -3.70
C LEU A 254 7.90 16.32 -3.47
N GLY A 255 7.23 15.66 -4.40
CA GLY A 255 6.98 14.23 -4.40
C GLY A 255 8.25 13.38 -4.52
N SER A 256 9.19 13.78 -5.37
CA SER A 256 10.52 13.18 -5.50
C SER A 256 11.28 13.27 -4.18
N ILE A 257 11.38 14.47 -3.60
CA ILE A 257 12.07 14.71 -2.33
C ILE A 257 11.42 13.87 -1.22
N ALA A 258 10.09 13.89 -1.10
CA ALA A 258 9.38 13.13 -0.09
C ALA A 258 9.56 11.60 -0.23
N SER A 259 9.54 11.07 -1.45
CA SER A 259 9.79 9.65 -1.70
C SER A 259 11.25 9.27 -1.43
N ALA A 260 12.20 10.16 -1.70
CA ALA A 260 13.62 9.96 -1.40
C ALA A 260 13.89 10.00 0.11
N SER A 261 13.31 10.96 0.84
CA SER A 261 13.39 11.05 2.31
C SER A 261 12.77 9.82 2.98
N ALA A 262 11.62 9.34 2.50
CA ALA A 262 11.02 8.11 2.99
C ALA A 262 11.95 6.91 2.78
N GLN A 263 12.48 6.75 1.56
CA GLN A 263 13.41 5.67 1.25
C GLN A 263 14.67 5.74 2.13
N LEU A 264 15.25 6.92 2.39
CA LEU A 264 16.41 7.08 3.27
C LEU A 264 16.13 6.55 4.69
N VAL A 265 14.96 6.88 5.25
CA VAL A 265 14.54 6.46 6.59
C VAL A 265 14.20 4.96 6.65
N THR A 266 13.59 4.40 5.62
CA THR A 266 13.13 2.99 5.62
C THR A 266 14.09 2.00 4.96
N THR A 267 15.22 2.45 4.39
CA THR A 267 16.23 1.56 3.79
C THR A 267 16.72 0.45 4.74
N PRO A 268 16.97 0.67 6.04
CA PRO A 268 17.30 -0.41 6.99
C PRO A 268 16.23 -1.50 7.06
N LEU A 269 14.96 -1.10 7.09
CA LEU A 269 13.82 -2.01 7.13
C LEU A 269 13.71 -2.81 5.82
N ASP A 270 13.92 -2.16 4.68
CA ASP A 270 13.97 -2.82 3.38
C ASP A 270 15.14 -3.83 3.28
N VAL A 271 16.32 -3.51 3.82
CA VAL A 271 17.46 -4.45 3.86
C VAL A 271 17.07 -5.70 4.66
N VAL A 272 16.53 -5.53 5.88
CA VAL A 272 16.08 -6.66 6.73
C VAL A 272 15.03 -7.52 6.00
N ARG A 273 14.04 -6.90 5.33
CA ARG A 273 13.06 -7.60 4.48
C ARG A 273 13.73 -8.41 3.38
N THR A 274 14.65 -7.81 2.61
CA THR A 274 15.31 -8.50 1.49
C THR A 274 16.16 -9.69 1.96
N ARG A 275 16.93 -9.55 3.05
CA ARG A 275 17.70 -10.65 3.65
C ARG A 275 16.81 -11.77 4.19
N ALA A 276 15.63 -11.44 4.75
CA ALA A 276 14.66 -12.42 5.20
C ALA A 276 14.01 -13.20 4.03
N MET A 277 13.84 -12.58 2.86
CA MET A 277 13.37 -13.24 1.65
C MET A 277 14.48 -14.12 1.02
N GLU A 278 15.72 -13.64 0.99
CA GLU A 278 16.90 -14.37 0.49
C GLU A 278 17.12 -15.69 1.27
N LYS A 279 17.11 -15.65 2.61
CA LYS A 279 17.28 -16.84 3.48
C LYS A 279 16.09 -17.83 3.45
N ARG A 280 14.97 -17.52 2.79
CA ARG A 280 13.83 -18.44 2.58
C ARG A 280 13.94 -19.24 1.27
N THR A 281 15.02 -19.07 0.50
CA THR A 281 15.26 -19.78 -0.76
C THR A 281 15.79 -21.21 -0.50
N PRO A 282 15.24 -22.26 -1.13
CA PRO A 282 15.66 -23.65 -0.89
C PRO A 282 17.09 -24.00 -1.33
N GLN A 283 17.85 -23.05 -1.87
CA GLN A 283 19.23 -23.23 -2.32
C GLN A 283 20.30 -22.89 -1.26
N SER A 284 19.92 -22.35 -0.10
CA SER A 284 20.85 -22.17 1.03
C SER A 284 20.98 -23.47 1.83
N THR A 285 22.05 -24.23 1.59
CA THR A 285 22.41 -25.48 2.29
C THR A 285 22.87 -25.29 3.74
N THR A 286 22.78 -24.08 4.29
CA THR A 286 23.09 -23.80 5.71
C THR A 286 21.90 -24.14 6.59
N THR A 287 21.96 -25.30 7.23
CA THR A 287 21.18 -25.67 8.42
C THR A 287 21.46 -24.71 9.57
N THR A 288 20.79 -23.57 9.60
CA THR A 288 20.85 -22.62 10.72
C THR A 288 19.55 -21.84 10.83
N THR A 289 18.65 -22.30 11.71
CA THR A 289 17.84 -21.57 12.71
C THR A 289 17.42 -20.09 12.49
N GLY A 290 17.39 -19.59 11.25
CA GLY A 290 17.13 -18.20 10.88
C GLY A 290 15.80 -17.97 10.17
N GLY A 291 15.02 -19.04 9.94
CA GLY A 291 13.69 -18.98 9.31
C GLY A 291 12.69 -18.16 10.13
N ASP A 292 12.75 -18.29 11.45
CA ASP A 292 11.75 -17.77 12.40
C ASP A 292 12.22 -16.59 13.26
N LEU A 293 13.46 -16.13 13.10
CA LEU A 293 13.97 -14.96 13.83
C LEU A 293 13.06 -13.74 13.63
N SER A 294 12.78 -13.03 14.71
CA SER A 294 12.00 -11.80 14.69
C SER A 294 12.77 -10.66 13.99
N ILE A 295 12.04 -9.62 13.56
CA ILE A 295 12.62 -8.44 12.90
C ILE A 295 13.80 -7.82 13.70
N PRO A 296 13.70 -7.57 15.03
CA PRO A 296 14.82 -7.01 15.79
C PRO A 296 16.03 -7.94 15.87
N GLU A 297 15.82 -9.26 16.02
CA GLU A 297 16.92 -10.25 16.07
C GLU A 297 17.68 -10.31 14.74
N ARG A 298 16.97 -10.29 13.60
CA ARG A 298 17.60 -10.20 12.27
C ARG A 298 18.39 -8.90 12.08
N THR A 299 17.83 -7.79 12.57
CA THR A 299 18.49 -6.48 12.51
C THR A 299 19.79 -6.50 13.31
N LEU A 300 19.76 -7.07 14.51
CA LEU A 300 20.93 -7.22 15.38
C LEU A 300 21.98 -8.18 14.80
N ALA A 301 21.56 -9.27 14.16
CA ALA A 301 22.46 -10.19 13.45
C ALA A 301 23.21 -9.47 12.32
N ILE A 302 22.51 -8.73 11.45
CA ILE A 302 23.14 -7.96 10.36
C ILE A 302 24.13 -6.91 10.93
N ILE A 303 23.77 -6.21 12.01
CA ILE A 303 24.67 -5.23 12.66
C ILE A 303 25.93 -5.91 13.21
N ARG A 304 25.83 -7.13 13.74
CA ARG A 304 26.97 -7.90 14.27
C ARG A 304 27.84 -8.53 13.18
N GLU A 305 27.24 -9.01 12.10
CA GLU A 305 27.92 -9.72 11.00
C GLU A 305 28.53 -8.76 9.96
N GLU A 306 27.79 -7.71 9.56
CA GLU A 306 28.16 -6.83 8.43
C GLU A 306 28.34 -5.36 8.86
N GLY A 307 28.05 -5.02 10.12
CA GLY A 307 28.15 -3.66 10.66
C GLY A 307 26.94 -2.76 10.36
N VAL A 308 26.86 -1.62 11.04
CA VAL A 308 25.72 -0.67 10.93
C VAL A 308 25.56 -0.14 9.50
N GLY A 309 26.65 0.06 8.75
CA GLY A 309 26.63 0.54 7.37
C GLY A 309 25.92 -0.40 6.38
N ALA A 310 25.89 -1.71 6.66
CA ALA A 310 25.21 -2.70 5.81
C ALA A 310 23.70 -2.46 5.68
N LEU A 311 23.08 -1.82 6.69
CA LEU A 311 21.67 -1.43 6.67
C LEU A 311 21.32 -0.37 5.60
N TRP A 312 22.32 0.33 5.04
CA TRP A 312 22.16 1.26 3.91
C TRP A 312 22.85 0.76 2.63
N SER A 313 23.18 -0.54 2.56
CA SER A 313 23.74 -1.15 1.35
C SER A 313 22.82 -0.96 0.14
N GLY A 314 23.41 -0.49 -0.98
CA GLY A 314 22.69 -0.20 -2.22
C GLY A 314 21.71 0.99 -2.13
N ILE A 315 21.89 1.94 -1.21
CA ILE A 315 21.01 3.12 -1.11
C ILE A 315 20.98 3.97 -2.38
N SER A 316 22.09 4.16 -3.10
CA SER A 316 22.16 5.06 -4.26
C SER A 316 21.18 4.70 -5.41
N PRO A 317 21.09 3.45 -5.91
CA PRO A 317 20.07 3.09 -6.90
C PRO A 317 18.65 3.09 -6.32
N ARG A 318 18.47 2.82 -5.01
CA ARG A 318 17.15 2.93 -4.34
C ARG A 318 16.66 4.38 -4.32
N LEU A 319 17.54 5.33 -3.97
CA LEU A 319 17.25 6.76 -3.87
C LEU A 319 16.94 7.36 -5.25
N LEU A 320 17.74 7.04 -6.27
CA LEU A 320 17.48 7.48 -7.65
C LEU A 320 16.12 6.98 -8.16
N ARG A 321 15.81 5.69 -7.93
CA ARG A 321 14.49 5.12 -8.27
C ARG A 321 13.36 5.81 -7.49
N ALA A 322 13.57 6.11 -6.21
CA ALA A 322 12.58 6.78 -5.37
C ALA A 322 12.31 8.22 -5.84
N LEU A 323 13.34 8.98 -6.22
CA LEU A 323 13.21 10.31 -6.83
C LEU A 323 12.33 10.27 -8.08
N VAL A 324 12.68 9.42 -9.07
CA VAL A 324 11.93 9.32 -10.33
C VAL A 324 10.50 8.81 -10.07
N SER A 325 10.34 7.78 -9.22
CA SER A 325 9.02 7.25 -8.86
C SER A 325 8.15 8.28 -8.14
N GLY A 326 8.73 9.13 -7.28
CA GLY A 326 8.00 10.18 -6.56
C GLY A 326 7.52 11.27 -7.50
N GLY A 327 8.40 11.75 -8.40
CA GLY A 327 8.07 12.74 -9.41
C GLY A 327 6.92 12.30 -10.31
N LEU A 328 6.98 11.06 -10.82
CA LEU A 328 5.91 10.45 -11.62
C LEU A 328 4.61 10.28 -10.80
N GLN A 329 4.71 9.77 -9.57
CA GLN A 329 3.55 9.55 -8.70
C GLN A 329 2.77 10.85 -8.44
N PHE A 330 3.44 11.90 -7.96
CA PHE A 330 2.77 13.15 -7.58
C PHE A 330 2.49 14.08 -8.76
N GLY A 331 3.32 14.05 -9.81
CA GLY A 331 3.12 14.82 -11.04
C GLY A 331 1.90 14.34 -11.84
N SER A 332 1.85 13.04 -12.18
CA SER A 332 0.73 12.49 -12.94
C SER A 332 -0.58 12.54 -12.17
N TYR A 333 -0.57 12.28 -10.85
CA TYR A 333 -1.76 12.39 -10.01
C TYR A 333 -2.33 13.82 -10.04
N GLU A 334 -1.49 14.86 -9.91
CA GLU A 334 -1.94 16.25 -9.98
C GLU A 334 -2.49 16.61 -11.37
N PHE A 335 -1.80 16.18 -12.44
CA PHE A 335 -2.23 16.45 -13.81
C PHE A 335 -3.63 15.88 -14.08
N THR A 336 -3.86 14.62 -13.68
CA THR A 336 -5.17 13.99 -13.81
C THR A 336 -6.22 14.63 -12.90
N LYS A 337 -5.91 14.93 -11.64
CA LYS A 337 -6.92 15.50 -10.73
C LYS A 337 -7.41 16.88 -11.19
N LYS A 338 -6.52 17.69 -11.79
CA LYS A 338 -6.88 18.94 -12.49
C LYS A 338 -7.83 18.70 -13.68
N ALA A 339 -7.56 17.69 -14.51
CA ALA A 339 -8.38 17.40 -15.69
C ALA A 339 -9.81 16.96 -15.35
N PHE A 340 -9.99 16.26 -14.21
CA PHE A 340 -11.30 15.80 -13.74
C PHE A 340 -12.08 16.84 -12.90
N GLY A 341 -11.62 18.10 -12.83
CA GLY A 341 -12.29 19.17 -12.08
C GLY A 341 -12.34 18.94 -10.56
N GLY A 342 -11.67 17.90 -10.05
CA GLY A 342 -11.56 17.65 -8.62
C GLY A 342 -10.83 18.81 -7.95
N PRO A 343 -11.32 19.33 -6.81
CA PRO A 343 -10.53 20.25 -6.01
C PRO A 343 -9.17 19.61 -5.71
N SER A 344 -8.12 20.41 -5.58
CA SER A 344 -6.77 19.90 -5.35
C SER A 344 -6.57 19.48 -3.88
N THR A 345 -7.36 18.50 -3.45
CA THR A 345 -7.47 17.91 -2.10
C THR A 345 -6.29 17.05 -1.66
N ALA A 346 -5.11 17.39 -2.15
CA ALA A 346 -4.01 17.60 -1.22
C ALA A 346 -4.27 18.83 -0.30
N ALA A 347 -5.50 19.03 0.15
CA ALA A 347 -5.98 20.16 0.97
C ALA A 347 -6.10 19.74 2.44
N LEU A 348 -5.32 18.73 2.80
CA LEU A 348 -4.78 18.44 4.12
C LEU A 348 -3.26 18.29 3.92
#